data_AF-A0A7Y6PJ11-F1
#
_entry.id   AF-A0A7Y6PJ11-F1
#
_cell.length_a   1.000
_cell.length_b   1.000
_cell.length_c   1.000
_cell.angle_alpha   90.00
_cell.angle_beta   90.00
_cell.angle_gamma   90.00
#
_symmetry.space_group_name_H-M   'P 1'
#
loop_
_entity.id
_entity.type
_entity.pdbx_description
1 polymer ?
#
loop_
_entity_poly.entity_id
_entity_poly.type
_entity_poly.pdbx_seq_one_letter_code
_entity_poly.pdbx_strand_id
1 'polypeptide(L)'
;YTTEETRNEFLIQNLYVPNEVVAVYSHVDRMVTLGCMPTTEEVSIDKGIDIWANFGTSYFLERREIGIFNIGGPGAIKADGETFHMSYKDCLYIT
;
A
#
# COMPACT_ATOMS: atom_id res chain seq x y z
N TYR A 1 19.95 -11.29 -18.70
CA TYR A 1 19.67 -10.18 -17.78
C TYR A 1 20.93 -9.38 -17.56
N THR A 2 20.94 -8.16 -18.09
CA THR A 2 21.87 -7.11 -17.66
C THR A 2 21.46 -6.58 -16.29
N THR A 3 22.34 -5.86 -15.60
CA THR A 3 22.02 -5.19 -14.33
C THR A 3 20.78 -4.29 -14.46
N GLU A 4 20.60 -3.63 -15.60
CA GLU A 4 19.50 -2.71 -15.84
C GLU A 4 18.17 -3.46 -16.04
N GLU A 5 18.18 -4.54 -16.83
CA GLU A 5 17.01 -5.41 -17.02
C GLU A 5 16.53 -5.99 -15.68
N THR A 6 17.44 -6.48 -14.83
CA THR A 6 17.07 -7.00 -13.51
C THR A 6 16.45 -5.92 -12.62
N ARG A 7 16.94 -4.69 -12.68
CA ARG A 7 16.37 -3.59 -11.89
C ARG A 7 14.98 -3.22 -12.38
N ASN A 8 14.77 -3.17 -13.69
CA ASN A 8 13.46 -2.83 -14.26
C ASN A 8 12.37 -3.85 -13.91
N GLU A 9 12.73 -5.13 -13.79
CA GLU A 9 11.77 -6.21 -13.47
C GLU A 9 11.51 -6.38 -11.97
N PHE A 10 12.51 -6.18 -11.11
CA PHE A 10 12.42 -6.58 -9.69
C PHE A 10 12.57 -5.45 -8.67
N LEU A 11 13.10 -4.28 -9.07
CA LEU A 11 13.33 -3.18 -8.13
C LEU A 11 12.15 -2.21 -8.14
N ILE A 12 11.50 -2.08 -7.00
CA ILE A 12 10.54 -1.00 -6.76
C ILE A 12 11.32 0.25 -6.35
N GLN A 13 11.20 1.32 -7.14
CA GLN A 13 11.74 2.63 -6.81
C GLN A 13 10.61 3.58 -6.43
N ASN A 14 10.90 4.57 -5.57
CA ASN A 14 9.96 5.63 -5.19
C ASN A 14 8.63 5.13 -4.60
N LEU A 15 8.68 4.09 -3.76
CA LEU A 15 7.49 3.51 -3.14
C LEU A 15 6.76 4.51 -2.21
N TYR A 16 7.49 5.44 -1.57
CA TYR A 16 6.90 6.43 -0.66
C TYR A 16 6.92 7.82 -1.30
N VAL A 17 5.74 8.35 -1.62
CA VAL A 17 5.53 9.68 -2.19
C VAL A 17 4.58 10.46 -1.27
N PRO A 18 4.88 11.73 -0.91
CA PRO A 18 4.04 12.49 0.00
C PRO A 18 2.59 12.59 -0.50
N ASN A 19 1.63 12.27 0.37
CA ASN A 19 0.19 12.31 0.12
C ASN A 19 -0.30 11.39 -1.01
N GLU A 20 0.49 10.40 -1.41
CA GLU A 20 0.10 9.44 -2.45
C GLU A 20 0.18 8.01 -1.93
N VAL A 21 -0.60 7.14 -2.56
CA VAL A 21 -0.45 5.69 -2.45
C VAL A 21 0.16 5.16 -3.74
N VAL A 22 1.34 4.56 -3.64
CA VAL A 22 2.01 3.91 -4.76
C VAL A 22 1.73 2.42 -4.67
N ALA A 23 1.11 1.86 -5.70
CA ALA A 23 0.80 0.44 -5.80
C ALA A 23 1.65 -0.23 -6.88
N VAL A 24 2.33 -1.31 -6.50
CA VAL A 24 3.04 -2.18 -7.43
C VAL A 24 2.42 -3.57 -7.39
N TYR A 25 1.83 -3.97 -8.51
CA TYR A 25 1.24 -5.29 -8.67
C TYR A 25 2.27 -6.26 -9.23
N SER A 26 2.61 -7.28 -8.45
CA SER A 26 3.40 -8.41 -8.93
C SER A 26 2.47 -9.49 -9.44
N HIS A 27 2.74 -10.01 -10.64
CA HIS A 27 2.05 -11.21 -11.13
C HIS A 27 2.45 -12.48 -10.40
N VAL A 28 3.58 -12.45 -9.68
CA VAL A 28 4.00 -13.52 -8.76
C VAL A 28 3.12 -13.43 -7.52
N ASP A 29 2.32 -14.48 -7.29
CA ASP A 29 1.32 -14.59 -6.21
C ASP A 29 0.26 -13.49 -6.16
N ARG A 30 0.19 -12.62 -7.17
CA ARG A 30 -0.75 -11.47 -7.24
C ARG A 30 -0.60 -10.53 -6.06
N MET A 31 0.61 -10.45 -5.50
CA MET A 31 0.93 -9.59 -4.37
C MET A 31 0.90 -8.12 -4.80
N VAL A 32 0.23 -7.29 -4.00
CA VAL A 32 0.23 -5.84 -4.18
C VAL A 32 1.14 -5.26 -3.10
N THR A 33 2.25 -4.63 -3.51
CA THR A 33 3.08 -3.86 -2.59
C THR A 33 2.59 -2.42 -2.61
N LEU A 34 2.33 -1.86 -1.43
CA LEU A 34 1.84 -0.51 -1.26
C LEU A 34 2.84 0.33 -0.47
N GLY A 35 3.06 1.55 -0.93
CA GLY A 35 3.65 2.60 -0.11
C GLY A 35 2.64 3.73 0.04
N CYS A 36 2.35 4.10 1.28
CA CYS A 36 1.45 5.19 1.61
C CYS A 36 2.18 6.12 2.58
N MET A 37 2.31 7.40 2.23
CA MET A 37 2.98 8.40 3.08
C MET A 37 2.10 9.65 3.22
N PRO A 38 1.08 9.62 4.09
CA PRO A 38 0.28 10.80 4.41
C PRO A 38 1.16 11.87 5.07
N THR A 39 1.03 13.13 4.65
CA THR A 39 1.77 14.24 5.26
C THR A 39 0.85 15.39 5.66
N THR A 40 0.01 15.87 4.75
CA THR A 40 -0.91 17.00 4.98
C THR A 40 -2.38 16.62 4.86
N GLU A 41 -2.68 15.46 4.31
CA GLU A 41 -4.04 14.95 4.10
C GLU A 41 -4.14 13.46 4.42
N GLU A 42 -5.37 13.00 4.66
CA GLU A 42 -5.69 11.58 4.72
C GLU A 42 -5.59 10.97 3.32
N VAL A 43 -4.88 9.85 3.20
CA VAL A 43 -4.68 9.15 1.93
C VAL A 43 -5.41 7.81 2.00
N SER A 44 -6.44 7.67 1.16
CA SER A 44 -7.14 6.39 1.02
C SER A 44 -6.28 5.37 0.30
N ILE A 45 -6.41 4.10 0.67
CA ILE A 45 -5.63 2.99 0.09
C ILE A 45 -5.91 2.77 -1.40
N ASP A 46 -7.08 3.19 -1.87
CA ASP A 46 -7.55 3.11 -3.25
C ASP A 46 -7.38 4.42 -4.02
N LYS A 47 -6.73 5.44 -3.44
CA LYS A 47 -6.48 6.73 -4.12
C LYS A 47 -5.71 6.48 -5.42
N GLY A 48 -6.34 6.80 -6.55
CA GLY A 48 -5.74 6.61 -7.88
C GLY A 48 -5.75 5.16 -8.38
N ILE A 49 -6.44 4.24 -7.71
CA ILE A 49 -6.56 2.83 -8.10
C ILE A 49 -8.01 2.54 -8.47
N ASP A 50 -8.25 2.14 -9.73
CA ASP A 50 -9.54 1.59 -10.13
C ASP A 50 -9.66 0.15 -9.62
N ILE A 51 -10.35 -0.03 -8.48
CA ILE A 51 -10.50 -1.33 -7.82
C ILE A 51 -11.22 -2.33 -8.72
N TRP A 52 -12.25 -1.88 -9.44
CA TRP A 52 -13.03 -2.76 -10.31
C TRP A 52 -12.20 -3.22 -11.51
N ALA A 53 -11.51 -2.29 -12.18
CA ALA A 53 -10.69 -2.62 -13.34
C ALA A 53 -9.48 -3.51 -12.97
N ASN A 54 -8.86 -3.28 -11.81
CA ASN A 54 -7.65 -4.01 -11.42
C ASN A 54 -7.94 -5.33 -10.69
N PHE A 55 -9.01 -5.39 -9.89
CA PHE A 55 -9.27 -6.51 -8.99
C PHE A 55 -10.64 -7.18 -9.20
N GLY A 56 -11.59 -6.53 -9.87
CA GLY A 56 -12.94 -7.06 -10.07
C GLY A 56 -13.74 -7.16 -8.77
N THR A 57 -13.41 -6.35 -7.76
CA THR A 57 -14.10 -6.27 -6.47
C THR A 57 -14.67 -4.88 -6.23
N SER A 58 -15.56 -4.76 -5.24
CA SER A 58 -16.23 -3.50 -4.88
C SER A 58 -15.35 -2.62 -3.99
N TYR A 59 -14.47 -3.23 -3.20
CA TYR A 59 -13.48 -2.54 -2.37
C TYR A 59 -12.17 -3.33 -2.30
N PHE A 60 -11.10 -2.68 -1.83
CA PHE A 60 -9.73 -3.16 -1.99
C PHE A 60 -9.45 -4.49 -1.27
N LEU A 61 -10.00 -4.65 -0.05
CA LEU A 61 -9.77 -5.81 0.81
C LEU A 61 -10.88 -6.89 0.73
N GLU A 62 -11.83 -6.79 -0.21
CA GLU A 62 -12.98 -7.71 -0.27
C GLU A 62 -12.59 -9.20 -0.35
N ARG A 63 -11.42 -9.48 -0.94
CA ARG A 63 -10.87 -10.83 -1.09
C ARG A 63 -9.37 -10.86 -0.80
N ARG A 64 -8.88 -9.93 0.01
CA ARG A 64 -7.46 -9.72 0.30
C ARG A 64 -7.26 -9.34 1.76
N GLU A 65 -6.24 -9.91 2.36
CA GLU A 65 -5.69 -9.44 3.63
C GLU A 65 -4.56 -8.43 3.38
N ILE A 66 -4.26 -7.60 4.37
CA ILE A 66 -3.15 -6.66 4.31
C ILE A 66 -2.41 -6.59 5.65
N GLY A 67 -1.08 -6.60 5.59
CA GLY A 67 -0.20 -6.23 6.68
C GLY A 67 0.42 -4.86 6.43
N ILE A 68 0.30 -3.95 7.40
CA ILE A 68 0.77 -2.58 7.32
C ILE A 68 1.82 -2.36 8.41
N PHE A 69 3.00 -1.91 8.01
CA PHE A 69 4.11 -1.63 8.92
C PHE A 69 4.45 -0.15 8.88
N ASN A 70 4.39 0.53 10.03
CA ASN A 70 4.81 1.93 10.10
C ASN A 70 6.33 2.01 10.29
N ILE A 71 7.03 2.46 9.26
CA ILE A 71 8.49 2.70 9.30
C ILE A 71 8.86 4.19 9.36
N GLY A 72 7.86 5.07 9.48
CA GLY A 72 8.01 6.52 9.51
C GLY A 72 7.72 7.13 10.89
N GLY A 73 7.20 8.36 10.88
CA GLY A 73 6.72 9.05 12.07
C GLY A 73 5.41 8.47 12.60
N PRO A 74 4.95 8.90 13.79
CA PRO A 74 3.67 8.49 14.33
C PRO A 74 2.52 8.91 13.42
N GLY A 75 1.54 8.04 13.27
CA GLY A 75 0.36 8.26 12.42
C GLY A 75 -0.85 7.48 12.91
N ALA A 76 -1.87 7.38 12.06
CA ALA A 76 -3.04 6.56 12.34
C ALA A 76 -3.56 5.91 11.06
N ILE A 77 -4.15 4.73 11.21
CA ILE A 77 -4.87 4.01 10.15
C ILE A 77 -6.33 3.95 10.57
N LYS A 78 -7.24 4.27 9.65
CA LYS A 78 -8.68 4.16 9.85
C LYS A 78 -9.23 3.01 9.01
N ALA A 79 -9.90 2.06 9.65
CA ALA A 79 -10.53 0.93 8.97
C ALA A 79 -11.89 0.66 9.63
N ASP A 80 -12.94 0.51 8.82
CA ASP A 80 -14.32 0.22 9.26
C ASP A 80 -14.86 1.12 10.39
N GLY A 81 -14.40 2.38 10.41
CA GLY A 81 -14.79 3.37 11.42
C GLY A 81 -13.95 3.34 12.71
N GLU A 82 -13.08 2.35 12.88
CA GLU A 82 -12.09 2.29 13.96
C GLU A 82 -10.79 3.00 13.55
N THR A 83 -10.12 3.63 14.52
CA THR A 83 -8.84 4.32 14.31
C THR A 83 -7.75 3.66 15.14
N PHE A 84 -6.74 3.17 14.45
CA PHE A 84 -5.55 2.53 15.02
C PHE A 84 -4.40 3.52 15.00
N HIS A 85 -3.92 3.93 16.17
CA HIS A 85 -2.71 4.76 16.27
C HIS A 85 -1.47 3.91 16.07
N MET A 86 -0.56 4.37 15.21
CA MET A 86 0.62 3.63 14.79
C MET A 86 1.89 4.43 15.13
N SER A 87 2.70 3.91 16.04
CA SER A 87 4.05 4.41 16.33
C SER A 87 5.08 3.80 15.38
N TYR A 88 6.32 4.27 15.46
CA TYR A 88 7.42 3.68 14.69
C TYR A 88 7.60 2.19 15.03
N LYS A 89 7.63 1.36 13.98
CA LYS A 89 7.68 -0.12 14.01
C LYS A 89 6.42 -0.83 14.48
N ASP A 90 5.29 -0.13 14.64
CA ASP A 90 4.02 -0.80 14.85
C ASP A 90 3.53 -1.48 13.56
N CYS A 91 2.81 -2.58 13.75
CA CYS A 91 2.21 -3.38 12.69
C CYS A 91 0.70 -3.51 12.92
N LEU A 92 -0.07 -3.35 11.85
CA LEU A 92 -1.50 -3.61 11.82
C LEU A 92 -1.79 -4.64 10.73
N TYR A 93 -2.62 -5.61 11.04
CA TYR A 93 -3.06 -6.62 10.08
C TYR A 93 -4.59 -6.61 10.01
N ILE A 94 -5.11 -6.58 8.79
CA ILE A 94 -6.54 -6.49 8.48
C ILE A 94 -6.89 -7.59 7.48
N THR A 95 -8.02 -8.24 7.68
CA THR A 95 -8.56 -9.32 6.82
C THR A 95 -10.00 -9.05 6.42
#